data_AF-A0A3N1AY82-F1
#
_entry.id   AF-A0A3N1AY82-F1
#
_cell.length_a   1.000
_cell.length_b   1.000
_cell.length_c   1.000
_cell.angle_alpha   90.00
_cell.angle_beta   90.00
_cell.angle_gamma   90.00
#
_symmetry.space_group_name_H-M   'P 1'
#
loop_
_entity.id
_entity.type
_entity.pdbx_description
1 polymer ?
#
loop_
_entity_poly.entity_id
_entity_poly.type
_entity_poly.pdbx_seq_one_letter_code
_entity_poly.pdbx_strand_id
1 'polypeptide(L)' 'MADGTRSFAAELAELLNSRPTWQASDEERAAWYDRKADLFNRAAAESSSPDVAGEASDLAEIAREQANRIRRGWSA' A
#
# COMPACT_ATOMS: atom_id res chain seq x y z
N MET A 1 19.06 -15.73 -15.36
CA MET A 1 18.16 -15.71 -14.19
C MET A 1 17.34 -14.45 -14.35
N ALA A 2 16.09 -14.57 -14.84
CA ALA A 2 15.22 -13.41 -14.93
C ALA A 2 14.75 -13.10 -13.51
N ASP A 3 15.12 -11.92 -13.03
CA ASP A 3 14.72 -11.42 -11.72
C ASP A 3 13.19 -11.51 -11.63
N GLY A 4 12.68 -12.20 -10.62
CA GLY A 4 11.27 -12.51 -10.43
C GLY A 4 10.44 -11.29 -10.03
N THR A 5 10.74 -10.12 -10.58
CA THR A 5 10.02 -8.88 -10.31
C THR A 5 8.61 -9.02 -10.88
N ARG A 6 7.64 -9.21 -10.00
CA ARG A 6 6.22 -9.24 -10.37
C ARG A 6 5.86 -7.85 -10.93
N SER A 7 4.97 -7.84 -11.93
CA SER A 7 4.51 -6.58 -12.52
C SER A 7 3.72 -5.78 -11.48
N PHE A 8 3.97 -4.46 -11.40
CA PHE A 8 3.23 -3.55 -10.53
C PHE A 8 1.71 -3.73 -10.66
N ALA A 9 1.20 -3.89 -11.88
CA ALA A 9 -0.22 -4.09 -12.13
C ALA A 9 -0.76 -5.39 -11.51
N ALA A 10 0.04 -6.46 -11.51
CA ALA A 10 -0.33 -7.74 -10.90
C ALA A 10 -0.33 -7.65 -9.36
N GLU A 11 0.65 -6.97 -8.78
CA GLU A 11 0.71 -6.73 -7.33
C GLU A 11 -0.41 -5.81 -6.86
N LEU A 12 -0.72 -4.77 -7.63
CA LEU A 12 -1.86 -3.89 -7.35
C LEU A 12 -3.19 -4.66 -7.40
N ALA A 13 -3.39 -5.49 -8.43
CA ALA A 13 -4.58 -6.32 -8.54
C ALA A 13 -4.72 -7.30 -7.36
N GLU A 14 -3.62 -7.94 -6.96
CA GLU A 14 -3.59 -8.82 -5.78
C GLU A 14 -3.94 -8.07 -4.51
N LEU A 15 -3.34 -6.89 -4.28
CA LEU A 15 -3.63 -6.05 -3.13
C LEU A 15 -5.12 -5.66 -3.06
N LEU A 16 -5.71 -5.26 -4.19
CA LEU A 16 -7.12 -4.86 -4.25
C LEU A 16 -8.05 -6.04 -3.98
N ASN A 17 -7.72 -7.22 -4.51
CA ASN A 17 -8.48 -8.45 -4.27
C ASN A 17 -8.34 -8.96 -2.83
N SER A 18 -7.21 -8.69 -2.17
CA SER A 18 -6.95 -9.09 -0.78
C SER A 18 -7.41 -8.03 0.23
N ARG A 19 -8.26 -7.08 -0.16
CA ARG A 19 -8.74 -6.04 0.75
C ARG A 19 -9.49 -6.65 1.94
N PRO A 20 -9.08 -6.37 3.20
CA PRO A 20 -9.74 -6.92 4.37
C PRO A 20 -11.20 -6.46 4.44
N THR A 21 -12.06 -7.37 4.90
CA THR A 21 -13.47 -7.09 5.17
C THR A 21 -13.65 -6.40 6.52
N TRP A 22 -14.87 -5.97 6.84
CA TRP A 22 -15.19 -5.38 8.14
C TRP A 22 -15.02 -6.35 9.32
N GLN A 23 -14.95 -7.65 9.07
CA GLN A 23 -14.72 -8.68 10.09
C GLN A 23 -13.24 -8.98 10.31
N ALA A 24 -12.36 -8.48 9.43
CA ALA A 24 -10.92 -8.68 9.57
C ALA A 24 -10.42 -8.01 10.85
N SER A 25 -9.43 -8.61 11.48
CA SER A 25 -8.78 -8.04 12.65
C SER A 25 -8.12 -6.69 12.31
N ASP A 26 -7.96 -5.85 13.32
CA ASP A 26 -7.23 -4.58 13.17
C ASP A 26 -5.78 -4.81 12.69
N GLU A 27 -5.16 -5.93 13.06
CA GLU A 27 -3.84 -6.33 12.58
C GLU A 27 -3.84 -6.60 11.06
N GLU A 28 -4.80 -7.39 10.57
CA GLU A 28 -4.94 -7.67 9.13
C GLU A 28 -5.24 -6.40 8.33
N ARG A 29 -6.10 -5.52 8.85
CA ARG A 29 -6.39 -4.22 8.23
C ARG A 29 -5.15 -3.34 8.16
N ALA A 30 -4.39 -3.23 9.27
CA ALA A 30 -3.17 -2.45 9.29
C ALA A 30 -2.10 -3.01 8.34
N ALA A 31 -1.94 -4.34 8.29
CA ALA A 31 -1.00 -5.00 7.39
C ALA A 31 -1.35 -4.76 5.91
N TRP A 32 -2.64 -4.72 5.57
CA TRP A 32 -3.07 -4.37 4.20
C TRP A 32 -2.68 -2.94 3.82
N TYR A 33 -2.86 -1.98 4.73
CA TYR A 33 -2.45 -0.60 4.50
C TYR A 33 -0.93 -0.43 4.39
N ASP A 34 -0.13 -1.19 5.16
CA ASP A 34 1.32 -1.19 4.99
C ASP A 34 1.72 -1.68 3.60
N ARG A 35 1.15 -2.81 3.14
CA ARG A 35 1.43 -3.33 1.78
C ARG A 35 1.04 -2.32 0.70
N LYS A 36 -0.07 -1.61 0.89
CA LYS A 36 -0.50 -0.52 0.01
C LYS A 36 0.54 0.62 -0.03
N ALA A 37 1.07 0.99 1.13
CA ALA A 37 2.11 2.01 1.20
C ALA A 37 3.41 1.59 0.51
N ASP A 38 3.84 0.36 0.69
CA ASP A 38 5.07 -0.16 0.07
C ASP A 38 4.96 -0.18 -1.45
N LEU A 39 3.78 -0.58 -1.98
CA LEU A 39 3.52 -0.57 -3.41
C LEU A 39 3.56 0.86 -4.00
N PHE A 40 3.02 1.85 -3.29
CA PHE A 40 3.08 3.24 -3.74
C PHE A 40 4.48 3.87 -3.59
N ASN A 41 5.25 3.52 -2.56
CA ASN A 41 6.65 3.95 -2.46
C ASN A 41 7.47 3.42 -3.63
N ARG A 42 7.22 2.17 -4.04
CA ARG A 42 7.86 1.59 -5.22
C ARG A 42 7.45 2.34 -6.50
N ALA A 43 6.15 2.63 -6.67
CA ALA A 43 5.69 3.44 -7.81
C ALA A 43 6.34 4.83 -7.84
N ALA A 44 6.51 5.46 -6.68
CA ALA A 44 7.21 6.74 -6.57
C ALA A 44 8.68 6.63 -7.00
N ALA A 45 9.38 5.59 -6.55
CA ALA A 45 10.79 5.36 -6.88
C ALA A 45 11.02 5.00 -8.35
N GLU A 46 10.08 4.31 -8.98
CA GLU A 46 10.17 3.87 -10.38
C GLU A 46 9.65 4.92 -11.38
N SER A 47 8.90 5.93 -10.93
CA SER A 47 8.36 6.97 -11.79
C SER A 47 9.44 7.92 -12.29
N SER A 48 9.48 8.14 -13.60
CA SER A 48 10.30 9.21 -14.22
C SER A 48 9.63 10.58 -14.18
N SER A 49 8.35 10.65 -13.80
CA SER A 49 7.59 11.90 -13.69
C SER A 49 7.59 12.38 -12.23
N PRO A 50 8.14 13.57 -11.93
CA PRO A 50 8.23 14.08 -10.57
C PRO A 50 6.85 14.28 -9.92
N ASP A 51 5.85 14.74 -10.69
CA ASP A 51 4.49 14.92 -10.18
C ASP A 51 3.87 13.58 -9.74
N VAL A 52 3.99 12.55 -10.58
CA VAL A 52 3.51 11.19 -10.27
C VAL A 52 4.28 10.59 -9.09
N ALA A 53 5.59 10.85 -9.01
CA ALA A 53 6.41 10.37 -7.90
C ALA A 53 6.00 11.04 -6.56
N GLY A 54 5.68 12.34 -6.60
CA GLY A 54 5.14 13.07 -5.47
C GLY A 54 3.78 12.51 -5.02
N GLU A 55 2.82 12.41 -5.93
CA GLU A 55 1.49 11.87 -5.64
C GLU A 55 1.55 10.44 -5.07
N ALA A 56 2.41 9.57 -5.62
CA ALA A 56 2.60 8.23 -5.11
C ALA A 56 3.23 8.21 -3.70
N SER A 57 4.17 9.12 -3.42
CA SER A 57 4.75 9.27 -2.09
C SER A 57 3.70 9.73 -1.07
N ASP A 58 2.87 10.71 -1.42
CA ASP A 58 1.79 11.20 -0.56
C ASP A 58 0.77 10.09 -0.26
N LEU A 59 0.40 9.30 -1.27
CA LEU A 59 -0.49 8.15 -1.10
C LEU A 59 0.11 7.07 -0.21
N ALA A 60 1.43 6.85 -0.28
CA ALA A 60 2.14 5.93 0.59
C ALA A 60 2.13 6.40 2.05
N GLU A 61 2.33 7.70 2.29
CA GLU A 61 2.26 8.30 3.62
C GLU A 61 0.86 8.16 4.22
N ILE A 62 -0.18 8.54 3.46
CA ILE A 62 -1.58 8.38 3.90
C ILE A 62 -1.88 6.93 4.27
N ALA A 63 -1.43 5.95 3.48
CA ALA A 63 -1.64 4.55 3.77
C ALA A 63 -0.94 4.12 5.09
N ARG A 64 0.31 4.55 5.34
CA ARG A 64 1.01 4.30 6.61
C ARG A 64 0.30 4.93 7.80
N GLU A 65 -0.20 6.16 7.63
CA GLU A 65 -0.99 6.80 8.67
C GLU A 65 -2.22 5.97 9.04
N GLN A 66 -2.95 5.43 8.05
CA GLN A 66 -4.11 4.59 8.32
C GLN A 66 -3.72 3.32 9.09
N ALA A 67 -2.65 2.64 8.69
CA ALA A 67 -2.14 1.48 9.42
C ALA A 67 -1.82 1.83 10.88
N ASN A 68 -1.17 2.97 11.11
CA ASN A 68 -0.83 3.45 12.44
C ASN A 68 -2.05 3.86 13.27
N ARG A 69 -3.08 4.46 12.66
CA ARG A 69 -4.34 4.79 13.33
C ARG A 69 -5.04 3.53 13.83
N ILE A 70 -5.14 2.51 12.98
CA ILE A 70 -5.75 1.22 13.33
C ILE A 70 -5.00 0.56 14.50
N ARG A 71 -3.66 0.51 14.45
CA ARG A 71 -2.83 -0.03 15.54
C ARG A 71 -3.00 0.69 16.88
N ARG A 72 -3.39 1.96 16.84
CA ARG A 72 -3.67 2.77 18.04
C ARG A 72 -5.10 2.62 18.56
N GLY A 73 -5.90 1.73 17.95
CA GLY A 73 -7.31 1.53 18.30
C GLY A 73 -8.23 2.61 17.76
N TRP A 74 -7.80 3.41 16.77
CA TRP A 74 -8.68 4.28 16.01
C TRP A 74 -9.18 3.53 14.79
N SER A 75 -10.22 2.72 15.01
CA SER A 75 -10.93 2.03 13.95
C SER A 75 -11.99 2.98 13.40
N ALA A 76 -11.77 3.49 12.17
CA ALA A 76 -12.82 4.13 11.38
C ALA A 76 -13.90 3.11 10.97
#